data_AF-A0A975NJ57-F1
#
_entry.id   AF-A0A975NJ57-F1
#
_cell.length_a   1.000
_cell.length_b   1.000
_cell.length_c   1.000
_cell.angle_alpha   90.00
_cell.angle_beta   90.00
_cell.angle_gamma   90.00
#
_symmetry.space_group_name_H-M   'P 1'
#
loop_
_entity.id
_entity.type
_entity.pdbx_description
1 polymer ?
#
loop_
_entity_poly.entity_id
_entity_poly.type
_entity_poly.pdbx_seq_one_letter_code
_entity_poly.pdbx_strand_id
1 'polypeptide(L)'
;MKNGLYSVHIQMGDGVKGRASGVIVLRDGRIYGGDPYFWSVGSYTVRDGTWKGDLVTNQHTPYRDPTARPVFGGREVTTGFSGTWRDDTSEVFGTSLVGTRSISFHATLRRLAD
;
A
#
# COMPACT_ATOMS: atom_id res chain seq x y z
N MET A 1 -4.22 -14.80 0.24
CA MET A 1 -3.34 -14.17 1.27
C MET A 1 -3.69 -14.72 2.63
N LYS A 2 -2.67 -15.24 3.34
CA LYS A 2 -2.81 -15.69 4.72
C LYS A 2 -2.86 -14.47 5.65
N ASN A 3 -3.39 -14.67 6.86
CA ASN A 3 -3.19 -13.69 7.91
C ASN A 3 -1.69 -13.60 8.27
N GLY A 4 -1.23 -12.42 8.62
CA GLY A 4 0.13 -12.21 9.09
C GLY A 4 0.65 -10.79 8.89
N LEU A 5 1.90 -10.61 9.33
CA LEU A 5 2.71 -9.42 9.10
C LEU A 5 3.51 -9.58 7.80
N TYR A 6 3.49 -8.55 6.96
CA TYR A 6 4.16 -8.52 5.67
C TYR A 6 5.08 -7.30 5.55
N SER A 7 6.26 -7.47 4.97
CA SER A 7 6.99 -6.34 4.38
C SER A 7 6.32 -5.96 3.07
N VAL A 8 6.21 -4.66 2.79
CA VAL A 8 5.71 -4.12 1.53
C VAL A 8 6.73 -3.19 0.89
N HIS A 9 6.92 -3.30 -0.42
CA HIS A 9 7.76 -2.40 -1.21
C HIS A 9 6.95 -1.89 -2.40
N ILE A 10 6.86 -0.57 -2.54
CA ILE A 10 6.02 0.10 -3.53
C ILE A 10 6.89 0.92 -4.48
N GLN A 11 6.56 0.86 -5.76
CA GLN A 11 7.06 1.76 -6.79
C GLN A 11 5.89 2.44 -7.50
N MET A 12 5.87 3.76 -7.51
CA MET A 12 4.85 4.53 -8.21
C MET A 12 5.06 4.44 -9.73
N GLY A 13 3.96 4.38 -10.46
CA GLY A 13 3.92 4.37 -11.92
C GLY A 13 3.72 5.77 -12.50
N ASP A 14 3.28 5.83 -13.77
CA ASP A 14 2.90 7.06 -14.49
C ASP A 14 3.98 8.18 -14.47
N GLY A 15 5.26 7.78 -14.52
CA GLY A 15 6.40 8.70 -14.49
C GLY A 15 6.66 9.36 -13.13
N VAL A 16 5.92 8.99 -12.08
CA VAL A 16 6.12 9.50 -10.73
C VAL A 16 7.32 8.83 -10.09
N LYS A 17 8.35 9.61 -9.77
CA LYS A 17 9.55 9.15 -9.05
C LYS A 17 9.24 9.00 -7.55
N GLY A 18 8.41 8.02 -7.20
CA GLY A 18 8.02 7.71 -5.82
C GLY A 18 8.29 6.24 -5.49
N ARG A 19 8.85 6.00 -4.30
CA ARG A 19 9.01 4.67 -3.72
C ARG A 19 8.63 4.72 -2.26
N ALA A 20 8.10 3.63 -1.74
CA ALA A 20 7.83 3.46 -0.31
C ALA A 20 8.18 2.05 0.14
N SER A 21 8.49 1.89 1.41
CA SER A 21 8.70 0.60 2.03
C SER A 21 8.21 0.66 3.47
N GLY A 22 7.52 -0.38 3.90
CA GLY A 22 6.87 -0.41 5.20
C GLY A 22 6.41 -1.80 5.56
N VAL A 23 5.44 -1.86 6.47
CA VAL A 23 4.82 -3.12 6.88
C VAL A 23 3.31 -3.02 6.80
N ILE A 24 2.66 -4.14 6.48
CA ILE A 24 1.22 -4.29 6.58
C ILE A 24 0.88 -5.57 7.32
N VAL A 25 -0.19 -5.53 8.09
CA VAL A 25 -0.85 -6.66 8.74
C VAL A 25 -2.11 -6.96 7.94
N LEU A 26 -2.23 -8.20 7.50
CA LEU A 26 -3.45 -8.75 6.94
C LEU A 26 -4.11 -9.62 8.00
N ARG A 27 -5.35 -9.31 8.35
CA ARG A 27 -6.09 -10.07 9.35
C ARG A 27 -7.56 -10.07 9.05
N ASP A 28 -8.11 -11.25 8.75
CA ASP A 28 -9.54 -11.50 8.68
C ASP A 28 -10.28 -10.51 7.76
N GLY A 29 -9.72 -10.27 6.58
CA GLY A 29 -10.26 -9.34 5.57
C GLY A 29 -9.95 -7.87 5.83
N ARG A 30 -9.12 -7.54 6.82
CA ARG A 30 -8.69 -6.17 7.14
C ARG A 30 -7.20 -5.93 6.90
N ILE A 31 -6.88 -4.72 6.48
CA ILE A 31 -5.52 -4.24 6.27
C ILE A 31 -5.23 -3.16 7.31
N TYR A 32 -4.07 -3.26 7.94
CA TYR A 32 -3.48 -2.20 8.75
C TYR A 32 -2.01 -2.09 8.41
N GLY A 33 -1.48 -0.90 8.19
CA GLY A 33 -0.08 -0.79 7.84
C GLY A 33 0.41 0.63 7.85
N GLY A 34 1.65 0.77 7.40
CA GLY A 34 2.28 2.06 7.30
C GLY A 34 3.78 1.96 7.15
N ASP A 35 4.38 3.13 7.21
CA ASP A 35 5.81 3.37 7.13
C ASP A 35 6.17 4.51 8.12
N PRO A 36 7.43 4.99 8.16
CA PRO A 36 7.82 6.06 9.06
C PRO A 36 7.02 7.37 8.94
N TYR A 37 6.26 7.58 7.87
CA TYR A 37 5.53 8.83 7.59
C TYR A 37 4.02 8.63 7.44
N PHE A 38 3.59 7.49 6.90
CA PHE A 38 2.20 7.23 6.55
C PHE A 38 1.63 6.04 7.31
N TRP A 39 0.31 6.07 7.51
CA TRP A 39 -0.48 4.93 7.97
C TRP A 39 -1.53 4.59 6.91
N SER A 40 -1.92 3.32 6.86
CA SER A 40 -2.92 2.81 5.95
C SER A 40 -3.88 1.86 6.66
N VAL A 41 -5.18 1.98 6.37
CA VAL A 41 -6.19 1.01 6.81
C VAL A 41 -7.16 0.71 5.69
N GLY A 42 -7.66 -0.52 5.64
CA GLY A 42 -8.52 -0.94 4.55
C GLY A 42 -9.12 -2.33 4.72
N SER A 43 -9.66 -2.85 3.63
CA SER A 43 -10.25 -4.17 3.57
C SER A 43 -9.78 -4.94 2.33
N TYR A 44 -9.85 -6.26 2.39
CA TYR A 44 -9.52 -7.11 1.26
C TYR A 44 -10.37 -8.38 1.22
N THR A 45 -10.44 -8.95 0.03
CA THR A 45 -11.01 -10.27 -0.24
C THR A 45 -9.97 -11.14 -0.95
N VAL A 46 -10.01 -12.44 -0.71
CA VAL A 46 -9.12 -13.42 -1.33
C VAL A 46 -9.97 -14.45 -2.06
N ARG A 47 -9.60 -14.75 -3.31
CA ARG A 47 -10.28 -15.77 -4.11
C ARG A 47 -9.34 -16.33 -5.18
N ASP A 48 -9.30 -17.64 -5.34
CA ASP A 48 -8.68 -18.33 -6.48
C ASP A 48 -7.24 -17.85 -6.80
N GLY A 49 -6.35 -17.80 -5.80
CA GLY A 49 -4.96 -17.35 -5.97
C GLY A 49 -4.78 -15.84 -6.18
N THR A 50 -5.88 -15.09 -6.18
CA THR A 50 -5.91 -13.63 -6.27
C THR A 50 -6.41 -13.00 -4.98
N TRP A 51 -6.17 -11.71 -4.83
CA TRP A 51 -6.79 -10.89 -3.81
C TRP A 51 -6.96 -9.46 -4.32
N LYS A 52 -7.94 -8.76 -3.77
CA LYS A 52 -8.24 -7.37 -4.11
C LYS A 52 -8.83 -6.66 -2.91
N GLY A 53 -8.74 -5.34 -2.92
CA GLY A 53 -9.25 -4.54 -1.84
C GLY A 53 -9.07 -3.06 -2.08
N ASP A 54 -9.34 -2.32 -1.03
CA ASP A 54 -9.19 -0.89 -0.96
C ASP A 54 -8.65 -0.48 0.41
N LEU A 55 -7.96 0.66 0.45
CA LEU A 55 -7.43 1.24 1.66
C LEU A 55 -7.37 2.76 1.56
N VAL A 56 -7.45 3.43 2.71
CA VAL A 56 -7.10 4.84 2.84
C VAL A 56 -5.69 4.92 3.40
N THR A 57 -4.93 5.92 2.95
CA THR A 57 -3.60 6.23 3.48
C THR A 57 -3.54 7.69 3.83
N ASN A 58 -2.98 8.02 5.00
CA ASN A 58 -2.80 9.40 5.42
C ASN A 58 -1.46 9.57 6.17
N GLN A 59 -0.98 10.79 6.25
CA GLN A 59 0.30 11.14 6.85
C GLN A 59 0.14 11.32 8.36
N HIS A 60 0.99 10.66 9.16
CA HIS A 60 1.08 10.90 10.61
C HIS A 60 2.31 11.71 10.99
N THR A 61 3.42 11.53 10.27
CA THR A 61 4.67 12.24 10.55
C THR A 61 5.01 13.16 9.37
N PRO A 62 5.13 14.49 9.57
CA PRO A 62 5.55 15.41 8.53
C PRO A 62 7.02 15.17 8.13
N TYR A 63 7.35 15.47 6.88
CA TYR A 63 8.77 15.49 6.47
C TYR A 63 9.47 16.67 7.14
N ARG A 64 10.69 16.42 7.66
CA ARG A 64 11.52 17.49 8.23
C ARG A 64 12.08 18.43 7.17
N ASP A 65 12.33 17.91 5.97
CA ASP A 65 12.79 18.71 4.84
C ASP A 65 11.60 19.45 4.20
N PRO A 66 11.56 20.80 4.24
CA PRO A 66 10.47 21.58 3.66
C PRO A 66 10.46 21.54 2.12
N THR A 67 11.55 21.09 1.49
CA THR A 67 11.64 20.88 0.04
C THR A 67 11.15 19.50 -0.40
N ALA A 68 10.91 18.58 0.54
CA ALA A 68 10.31 17.29 0.25
C ALA A 68 8.94 17.49 -0.42
N ARG A 69 8.65 16.62 -1.40
CA ARG A 69 7.39 16.63 -2.15
C ARG A 69 6.79 15.21 -2.08
N PRO A 70 6.14 14.85 -0.95
CA PRO A 70 5.50 13.54 -0.87
C PRO A 70 4.44 13.40 -1.96
N VAL A 71 4.37 12.22 -2.57
CA VAL A 71 3.41 11.94 -3.66
C VAL A 71 1.98 12.26 -3.22
N PHE A 72 1.63 11.92 -1.98
CA PHE A 72 0.30 12.18 -1.43
C PHE A 72 0.12 13.61 -0.90
N GLY A 73 1.17 14.42 -0.79
CA GLY A 73 1.04 15.85 -0.49
C GLY A 73 0.30 16.18 0.83
N GLY A 74 0.43 15.34 1.85
CA GLY A 74 -0.22 15.54 3.16
C GLY A 74 -1.74 15.35 3.18
N ARG A 75 -2.32 14.75 2.13
CA ARG A 75 -3.76 14.49 2.04
C ARG A 75 -4.07 13.02 2.30
N GLU A 76 -5.29 12.75 2.74
CA GLU A 76 -5.82 11.39 2.74
C GLU A 76 -6.06 10.91 1.32
N VAL A 77 -5.60 9.70 1.01
CA VAL A 77 -5.61 9.12 -0.34
C VAL A 77 -6.27 7.75 -0.28
N THR A 78 -7.33 7.59 -1.07
CA THR A 78 -7.97 6.29 -1.29
C THR A 78 -7.24 5.54 -2.39
N THR A 79 -7.02 4.25 -2.17
CA THR A 79 -6.34 3.36 -3.08
C THR A 79 -7.16 2.09 -3.29
N GLY A 80 -7.37 1.70 -4.55
CA GLY A 80 -7.89 0.38 -4.91
C GLY A 80 -6.78 -0.47 -5.52
N PHE A 81 -6.78 -1.78 -5.24
CA PHE A 81 -5.74 -2.67 -5.73
C PHE A 81 -6.26 -4.08 -6.04
N SER A 82 -5.49 -4.81 -6.84
CA SER A 82 -5.60 -6.25 -7.02
C SER A 82 -4.21 -6.87 -7.10
N GLY A 83 -4.11 -8.15 -6.80
CA GLY A 83 -2.84 -8.86 -6.81
C GLY A 83 -3.00 -10.36 -6.90
N THR A 84 -1.90 -11.02 -7.19
CA THR A 84 -1.74 -12.48 -7.14
C THR A 84 -0.87 -12.84 -5.96
N TRP A 85 -1.01 -14.06 -5.44
CA TRP A 85 -0.17 -14.53 -4.35
C TRP A 85 0.26 -15.97 -4.57
N ARG A 86 1.46 -16.28 -4.07
CA ARG A 86 2.03 -17.63 -4.05
C ARG A 86 2.79 -17.78 -2.75
N ASP A 87 2.46 -18.80 -1.98
CA ASP A 87 3.07 -19.09 -0.68
C ASP A 87 3.05 -17.86 0.24
N ASP A 88 4.22 -17.29 0.52
CA ASP A 88 4.44 -16.16 1.41
C ASP A 88 4.72 -14.85 0.65
N THR A 89 4.58 -14.83 -0.68
CA THR A 89 4.79 -13.64 -1.51
C THR A 89 3.56 -13.24 -2.29
N SER A 90 3.48 -11.95 -2.63
CA SER A 90 2.42 -11.41 -3.48
C SER A 90 2.93 -10.26 -4.35
N GLU A 91 2.39 -10.19 -5.55
CA GLU A 91 2.56 -9.07 -6.47
C GLU A 91 1.23 -8.33 -6.60
N VAL A 92 1.28 -7.01 -6.49
CA VAL A 92 0.11 -6.13 -6.40
C VAL A 92 0.23 -4.98 -7.38
N PHE A 93 -0.89 -4.66 -8.03
CA PHE A 93 -1.07 -3.47 -8.82
C PHE A 93 -2.26 -2.69 -8.26
N GLY A 94 -2.14 -1.37 -8.23
CA GLY A 94 -3.24 -0.55 -7.77
C GLY A 94 -3.17 0.87 -8.28
N THR A 95 -4.19 1.63 -7.91
CA THR A 95 -4.36 3.03 -8.28
C THR A 95 -4.74 3.82 -7.06
N SER A 96 -3.97 4.88 -6.80
CA SER A 96 -4.22 5.84 -5.72
C SER A 96 -4.84 7.12 -6.28
N LEU A 97 -5.93 7.58 -5.69
CA LEU A 97 -6.59 8.84 -6.06
C LEU A 97 -6.00 10.00 -5.24
N VAL A 98 -5.12 10.76 -5.86
CA VAL A 98 -4.37 11.85 -5.24
C VAL A 98 -4.94 13.19 -5.72
N GLY A 99 -5.94 13.70 -4.99
CA GLY A 99 -6.71 14.87 -5.43
C GLY A 99 -7.50 14.51 -6.69
N THR A 100 -7.22 15.17 -7.81
CA THR A 100 -7.87 14.90 -9.10
C THR A 100 -7.09 13.92 -10.00
N ARG A 101 -5.94 13.41 -9.53
CA ARG A 101 -5.07 12.54 -10.33
C ARG A 101 -5.13 11.11 -9.80
N SER A 102 -5.38 10.16 -10.70
CA SER A 102 -5.12 8.75 -10.46
C SER A 102 -3.66 8.45 -10.76
N ILE A 103 -2.97 7.79 -9.83
CA ILE A 103 -1.58 7.38 -9.99
C ILE A 103 -1.50 5.87 -9.76
N SER A 104 -1.00 5.15 -10.76
CA SER A 104 -0.74 3.73 -10.65
C SER A 104 0.45 3.43 -9.75
N PHE A 105 0.49 2.23 -9.17
CA PHE A 105 1.67 1.71 -8.49
C PHE A 105 1.77 0.20 -8.66
N HIS A 106 2.99 -0.29 -8.48
CA HIS A 106 3.31 -1.70 -8.34
C HIS A 106 3.88 -1.94 -6.94
N ALA A 107 3.52 -3.06 -6.32
CA ALA A 107 4.05 -3.43 -5.03
C ALA A 107 4.34 -4.93 -4.93
N THR A 108 5.33 -5.27 -4.11
CA THR A 108 5.61 -6.63 -3.69
C THR A 108 5.44 -6.77 -2.19
N LEU A 109 4.88 -7.91 -1.77
CA LEU A 109 4.71 -8.26 -0.37
C LEU A 109 5.44 -9.57 -0.07
N ARG A 110 6.01 -9.66 1.13
CA ARG A 110 6.58 -10.90 1.67
C ARG A 110 6.15 -11.07 3.13
N ARG A 111 5.59 -12.22 3.47
CA ARG A 111 5.19 -12.57 4.83
C ARG A 111 6.43 -12.70 5.72
N LEU A 112 6.34 -12.15 6.92
CA LEU A 112 7.42 -12.11 7.91
C LEU A 112 7.05 -12.94 9.14
N ALA A 113 5.79 -12.90 9.55
CA ALA A 113 5.27 -13.57 10.74
C ALA A 113 3.74 -13.79 10.64
N ASP A 114 3.23 -14.61 11.55
CA ASP A 114 1.81 -14.98 11.72
C ASP A 114 1.05 -13.97 12.59
#